data_AF-A0A351EHM2-F1
#
_entry.id   AF-A0A351EHM2-F1
#
_cell.length_a   1.000
_cell.length_b   1.000
_cell.length_c   1.000
_cell.angle_alpha   90.00
_cell.angle_beta   90.00
_cell.angle_gamma   90.00
#
_symmetry.space_group_name_H-M   'P 1'
#
loop_
_entity.id
_entity.type
_entity.pdbx_description
1 polymer ?
#
loop_
_entity_poly.entity_id
_entity_poly.type
_entity_poly.pdbx_seq_one_letter_code
_entity_poly.pdbx_strand_id
1 'polypeptide(L)'
;VERISALPVPEHRRQLLTSPSGIKIIDDTYNSNPAGAAVALSTLSQLQAQRKAVVTPGMVELGNRQSAENRRLGVDASLIADDFVIVGKTNRAALTNGARDGTARVHFVANRQEATEWVRKNLTQGDAVLYENDLPDHYP
;
A
#
# COMPACT_ATOMS: atom_id res chain seq x y z
N VAL A 1 -13.57 -21.85 -36.87
CA VAL A 1 -13.54 -21.74 -35.40
C VAL A 1 -12.99 -20.37 -35.05
N GLU A 2 -13.86 -19.36 -34.94
CA GLU A 2 -13.47 -18.03 -34.46
C GLU A 2 -13.08 -18.16 -32.99
N ARG A 3 -11.83 -17.86 -32.68
CA ARG A 3 -11.35 -17.77 -31.30
C ARG A 3 -11.68 -16.39 -30.77
N ILE A 4 -12.44 -16.36 -29.68
CA ILE A 4 -12.90 -15.19 -28.93
C ILE A 4 -11.73 -14.24 -28.67
N SER A 5 -11.63 -13.18 -29.47
CA SER A 5 -10.73 -12.05 -29.30
C SER A 5 -11.52 -10.88 -28.73
N ALA A 6 -11.73 -10.90 -27.41
CA ALA A 6 -11.99 -9.74 -26.53
C ALA A 6 -12.55 -10.25 -25.19
N LEU A 7 -11.68 -10.80 -24.34
CA LEU A 7 -11.95 -10.67 -22.91
C LEU A 7 -11.75 -9.18 -22.58
N PRO A 8 -12.73 -8.49 -21.95
CA PRO A 8 -12.47 -7.15 -21.44
C PRO A 8 -11.29 -7.25 -20.50
N VAL A 9 -10.23 -6.49 -20.79
CA VAL A 9 -9.13 -6.28 -19.86
C VAL A 9 -9.78 -5.70 -18.60
N PRO A 10 -9.61 -6.30 -17.40
CA PRO A 10 -10.22 -5.77 -16.19
C PRO A 10 -9.88 -4.27 -16.07
N GLU A 11 -10.92 -3.43 -15.92
CA GLU A 11 -10.80 -1.95 -15.86
C GLU A 11 -10.01 -1.43 -14.65
N HIS A 12 -9.55 -2.33 -13.77
CA HIS A 12 -8.73 -2.01 -12.59
C HIS A 12 -7.26 -2.37 -12.80
N ARG A 13 -6.64 -1.89 -13.88
CA ARG A 13 -5.19 -1.72 -13.86
C ARG A 13 -4.89 -0.65 -12.82
N ARG A 14 -4.20 -1.01 -11.74
CA ARG A 14 -3.63 -0.09 -10.73
C ARG A 14 -3.30 1.26 -11.37
N GLN A 15 -4.04 2.30 -11.02
CA GLN A 15 -3.90 3.59 -11.67
C GLN A 15 -2.70 4.30 -11.07
N LEU A 16 -1.66 4.50 -11.90
CA LEU A 16 -0.61 5.45 -11.57
C LEU A 16 -1.12 6.84 -11.91
N LEU A 17 -1.44 7.62 -10.89
CA LEU A 17 -1.89 8.99 -10.99
C LEU A 17 -0.76 9.94 -10.59
N THR A 18 -0.82 11.16 -11.09
CA THR A 18 0.02 12.25 -10.59
C THR A 18 -0.91 13.28 -9.96
N SER A 19 -0.71 13.59 -8.68
CA SER A 19 -1.48 14.64 -8.02
C SER A 19 -1.18 16.01 -8.65
N PRO A 20 -2.05 17.03 -8.46
CA PRO A 20 -1.73 18.40 -8.86
C PRO A 20 -0.44 18.95 -8.23
N SER A 21 -0.01 18.40 -7.09
CA SER A 21 1.26 18.72 -6.42
C SER A 21 2.47 17.93 -6.93
N GLY A 22 2.31 17.09 -7.96
CA GLY A 22 3.39 16.33 -8.58
C GLY A 22 3.82 15.06 -7.84
N ILE A 23 2.99 14.56 -6.93
CA ILE A 23 3.20 13.28 -6.23
C ILE A 23 2.68 12.15 -7.11
N LYS A 24 3.46 11.08 -7.27
CA LYS A 24 3.03 9.86 -7.95
C LYS A 24 2.20 9.01 -6.98
N ILE A 25 1.00 8.62 -7.38
CA ILE A 25 0.06 7.86 -6.56
C ILE A 25 -0.21 6.54 -7.26
N ILE A 26 0.05 5.42 -6.58
CA ILE A 26 -0.47 4.11 -6.94
C ILE A 26 -1.64 3.84 -6.00
N ASP A 27 -2.83 3.64 -6.56
CA ASP A 27 -4.01 3.20 -5.82
C ASP A 27 -4.27 1.71 -6.09
N ASP A 28 -4.05 0.87 -5.07
CA ASP A 28 -4.42 -0.57 -5.06
C ASP A 28 -5.36 -0.88 -3.88
N THR A 29 -6.21 0.07 -3.50
CA THR A 29 -7.14 -0.09 -2.36
C THR A 29 -8.25 -1.12 -2.60
N TYR A 30 -8.46 -1.56 -3.84
CA TYR A 30 -9.43 -2.61 -4.20
C TYR A 30 -8.93 -4.03 -3.90
N ASN A 31 -7.62 -4.22 -3.72
CA ASN A 31 -7.02 -5.53 -3.54
C ASN A 31 -6.59 -5.74 -2.09
N SER A 32 -7.00 -6.87 -1.49
CA SER A 32 -6.69 -7.21 -0.10
C SER A 32 -6.04 -8.59 0.04
N ASN A 33 -5.45 -9.12 -1.04
CA ASN A 33 -4.81 -10.43 -1.05
C ASN A 33 -3.27 -10.36 -1.21
N PRO A 34 -2.52 -11.38 -0.74
CA PRO A 34 -1.05 -11.35 -0.73
C PRO A 34 -0.41 -11.21 -2.12
N ALA A 35 -0.99 -11.82 -3.15
CA ALA A 35 -0.45 -11.73 -4.50
C ALA A 35 -0.61 -10.32 -5.07
N GLY A 36 -1.74 -9.67 -4.77
CA GLY A 36 -2.00 -8.26 -5.05
C GLY A 36 -0.94 -7.33 -4.50
N ALA A 37 -0.78 -7.39 -3.18
CA ALA A 37 0.16 -6.55 -2.44
C ALA A 37 1.60 -6.72 -2.93
N ALA A 38 2.03 -7.95 -3.22
CA ALA A 38 3.37 -8.21 -3.75
C ALA A 38 3.63 -7.51 -5.09
N VAL A 39 2.66 -7.53 -6.01
CA VAL A 39 2.82 -6.88 -7.32
C VAL A 39 2.68 -5.35 -7.19
N ALA A 40 1.87 -4.84 -6.26
CA ALA A 40 1.77 -3.41 -5.97
C ALA A 40 3.10 -2.84 -5.42
N LEU A 41 3.69 -3.53 -4.44
CA LEU A 41 5.02 -3.22 -3.91
C LEU A 41 6.11 -3.31 -4.98
N SER A 42 6.06 -4.32 -5.86
CA SER A 42 6.98 -4.42 -7.00
C SER A 42 6.81 -3.25 -7.98
N THR A 43 5.61 -2.71 -8.12
CA THR A 43 5.37 -1.54 -8.98
C THR A 43 5.99 -0.29 -8.34
N LEU A 44 5.78 -0.10 -7.03
CA LEU A 44 6.39 1.00 -6.27
C LEU A 44 7.93 0.93 -6.29
N SER A 45 8.52 -0.26 -6.18
CA SER A 45 9.98 -0.43 -6.20
C SER A 45 10.60 0.01 -7.53
N GLN A 46 9.89 -0.21 -8.64
CA GLN A 46 10.33 0.17 -10.00
C GLN A 46 10.13 1.66 -10.32
N LEU A 47 9.28 2.38 -9.57
CA LEU A 47 9.09 3.80 -9.78
C LEU A 47 10.36 4.59 -9.45
N GLN A 48 10.75 5.48 -10.36
CA GLN A 48 11.71 6.54 -10.06
C GLN A 48 11.02 7.61 -9.21
N ALA A 49 11.37 7.69 -7.93
CA ALA A 49 10.87 8.68 -6.98
C ALA A 49 11.99 9.05 -6.01
N GLN A 50 11.96 10.28 -5.48
CA GLN A 50 12.95 10.73 -4.49
C GLN A 50 12.71 10.07 -3.14
N ARG A 51 11.43 9.93 -2.77
CA ARG A 51 10.97 9.25 -1.56
C ARG A 51 9.74 8.40 -1.87
N LYS A 52 9.63 7.25 -1.22
CA LYS A 52 8.52 6.30 -1.39
C LYS A 52 7.81 6.06 -0.06
N ALA A 53 6.48 6.18 -0.07
CA ALA A 53 5.63 5.82 1.05
C ALA A 53 4.71 4.66 0.70
N VAL A 54 4.46 3.78 1.68
CA VAL A 54 3.39 2.77 1.63
C VAL A 54 2.40 3.09 2.74
N VAL A 55 1.13 3.18 2.39
CA VAL A 55 0.01 3.42 3.31
C VAL A 55 -0.90 2.20 3.28
N THR A 56 -1.10 1.55 4.43
CA THR A 56 -1.93 0.34 4.49
C THR A 56 -2.46 0.03 5.90
N PRO A 57 -3.69 -0.49 6.05
CA PRO A 57 -4.14 -1.13 7.28
C PRO A 57 -3.74 -2.61 7.37
N GLY A 58 -3.09 -3.13 6.32
CA GLY A 58 -2.84 -4.55 6.13
C GLY A 58 -4.04 -5.31 5.59
N MET A 59 -3.81 -6.57 5.25
CA MET A 59 -4.81 -7.48 4.71
C MET A 59 -5.69 -8.06 5.81
N VAL A 60 -6.97 -8.28 5.51
CA VAL A 60 -7.97 -8.87 6.41
C VAL A 60 -8.57 -10.14 5.80
N GLU A 61 -9.37 -10.87 6.59
CA GLU A 61 -10.12 -12.06 6.13
C GLU A 61 -9.25 -13.23 5.63
N LEU A 62 -8.00 -13.30 6.07
CA LEU A 62 -7.05 -14.38 5.70
C LEU A 62 -7.04 -15.56 6.70
N GLY A 63 -7.96 -15.57 7.66
CA GLY A 63 -8.04 -16.60 8.70
C GLY A 63 -6.73 -16.76 9.47
N ASN A 64 -6.27 -18.01 9.63
CA ASN A 64 -5.03 -18.34 10.35
C ASN A 64 -3.75 -17.77 9.71
N ARG A 65 -3.80 -17.35 8.44
CA ARG A 65 -2.65 -16.77 7.72
C ARG A 65 -2.52 -15.27 7.93
N GLN A 66 -3.53 -14.58 8.44
CA GLN A 66 -3.56 -13.11 8.48
C GLN A 66 -2.33 -12.50 9.16
N SER A 67 -1.93 -13.03 10.33
CA SER A 67 -0.76 -12.53 11.04
C SER A 67 0.53 -12.73 10.24
N ALA A 68 0.72 -13.92 9.66
CA ALA A 68 1.93 -14.24 8.90
C ALA A 68 2.04 -13.43 7.60
N GLU A 69 0.94 -13.26 6.86
CA GLU A 69 0.91 -12.49 5.62
C GLU A 69 1.08 -10.99 5.88
N ASN A 70 0.51 -10.46 6.96
CA ASN A 70 0.75 -9.06 7.34
C ASN A 70 2.17 -8.82 7.87
N ARG A 71 2.77 -9.80 8.55
CA ARG A 71 4.20 -9.72 8.89
C ARG A 71 5.03 -9.66 7.61
N ARG A 72 4.75 -10.52 6.63
CA ARG A 72 5.44 -10.52 5.34
C ARG A 72 5.27 -9.19 4.59
N LEU A 73 4.04 -8.68 4.53
CA LEU A 73 3.76 -7.34 3.98
C LEU A 73 4.60 -6.26 4.67
N GLY A 74 4.71 -6.32 6.01
CA GLY A 74 5.56 -5.40 6.77
C GLY A 74 7.03 -5.48 6.39
N VAL A 75 7.58 -6.69 6.22
CA VAL A 75 8.96 -6.91 5.74
C VAL A 75 9.13 -6.27 4.36
N ASP A 76 8.31 -6.69 3.39
CA ASP A 76 8.45 -6.29 2.00
C ASP A 76 8.28 -4.77 1.82
N ALA A 77 7.28 -4.17 2.48
CA ALA A 77 7.08 -2.72 2.45
C ALA A 77 8.26 -1.96 3.05
N SER A 78 8.82 -2.44 4.18
CA SER A 78 9.91 -1.75 4.88
C SER A 78 11.26 -1.80 4.17
N LEU A 79 11.44 -2.75 3.24
CA LEU A 79 12.62 -2.85 2.38
C LEU A 79 12.53 -1.95 1.14
N ILE A 80 11.32 -1.57 0.74
CA ILE A 80 11.05 -0.82 -0.50
C ILE A 80 10.81 0.66 -0.23
N ALA A 81 10.11 0.97 0.86
CA ALA A 81 9.67 2.33 1.19
C ALA A 81 10.62 3.03 2.15
N ASP A 82 10.65 4.36 2.07
CA ASP A 82 11.29 5.22 3.07
C ASP A 82 10.37 5.42 4.28
N ASP A 83 9.06 5.41 4.06
CA ASP A 83 8.04 5.59 5.10
C ASP A 83 6.93 4.57 4.96
N PHE A 84 6.62 3.90 6.07
CA PHE A 84 5.57 2.89 6.15
C PHE A 84 4.48 3.36 7.11
N VAL A 85 3.35 3.78 6.55
CA VAL A 85 2.22 4.37 7.27
C VAL A 85 1.17 3.29 7.51
N ILE A 86 1.11 2.80 8.74
CA ILE A 86 0.19 1.76 9.16
C ILE A 86 -1.11 2.40 9.66
N VAL A 87 -2.22 2.07 9.01
CA VAL A 87 -3.55 2.61 9.29
C VAL A 87 -4.31 1.69 10.24
N GLY A 88 -4.93 2.25 11.27
CA GLY A 88 -5.73 1.49 12.23
C GLY A 88 -4.88 0.57 13.13
N LYS A 89 -5.56 -0.38 13.80
CA LYS A 89 -4.96 -1.23 14.85
C LYS A 89 -4.92 -2.72 14.50
N THR A 90 -5.84 -3.19 13.65
CA THR A 90 -6.09 -4.63 13.38
C THR A 90 -4.82 -5.42 13.07
N ASN A 91 -4.02 -4.98 12.10
CA ASN A 91 -2.81 -5.69 11.69
C ASN A 91 -1.52 -5.03 12.19
N ARG A 92 -1.63 -3.99 13.04
CA ARG A 92 -0.50 -3.13 13.43
C ARG A 92 0.67 -3.91 14.01
N ALA A 93 0.39 -4.86 14.91
CA ALA A 93 1.43 -5.65 15.55
C ALA A 93 2.21 -6.50 14.53
N ALA A 94 1.51 -7.17 13.61
CA ALA A 94 2.12 -8.00 12.57
C ALA A 94 2.95 -7.16 11.60
N LEU A 95 2.37 -6.07 11.08
CA LEU A 95 3.04 -5.14 10.16
C LEU A 95 4.29 -4.52 10.81
N THR A 96 4.18 -4.06 12.05
CA THR A 96 5.30 -3.48 12.81
C THR A 96 6.39 -4.52 13.08
N ASN A 97 6.02 -5.78 13.37
CA ASN A 97 6.99 -6.85 13.56
C ASN A 97 7.79 -7.11 12.29
N GLY A 98 7.12 -7.19 11.14
CA GLY A 98 7.78 -7.36 9.84
C GLY A 98 8.67 -6.18 9.48
N ALA A 99 8.21 -4.95 9.75
CA ALA A 99 8.93 -3.74 9.39
C ALA A 99 10.30 -3.57 10.09
N ARG A 100 10.57 -4.36 11.15
CA ARG A 100 11.89 -4.39 11.82
C ARG A 100 12.99 -4.97 10.95
N ASP A 101 12.65 -5.72 9.91
CA ASP A 101 13.61 -6.38 9.02
C ASP A 101 14.09 -5.41 7.91
N GLY A 102 13.48 -4.22 7.78
CA GLY A 102 13.86 -3.18 6.82
C GLY A 102 14.26 -1.85 7.46
N THR A 103 14.31 -0.80 6.64
CA THR A 103 14.83 0.53 7.04
C THR A 103 13.79 1.65 7.04
N ALA A 104 12.54 1.35 6.64
CA ALA A 104 11.48 2.33 6.59
C ALA A 104 11.18 2.96 7.96
N ARG A 105 10.88 4.25 7.98
CA ARG A 105 10.29 4.91 9.15
C ARG A 105 8.84 4.48 9.29
N VAL A 106 8.49 3.87 10.42
CA VAL A 106 7.12 3.41 10.68
C VAL A 106 6.30 4.53 11.32
N HIS A 107 5.13 4.81 10.74
CA HIS A 107 4.16 5.79 11.22
C HIS A 107 2.82 5.10 11.50
N PHE A 108 2.07 5.64 12.46
CA PHE A 108 0.74 5.13 12.80
C PHE A 108 -0.29 6.24 12.63
N VAL A 109 -1.38 5.92 11.94
CA VAL A 109 -2.54 6.81 11.77
C VAL A 109 -3.82 6.02 12.05
N ALA A 110 -4.90 6.70 12.43
CA ALA A 110 -6.13 6.04 12.83
C ALA A 110 -6.97 5.56 11.64
N ASN A 111 -7.04 6.34 10.56
CA ASN A 111 -8.01 6.17 9.48
C ASN A 111 -7.52 6.77 8.14
N ARG A 112 -8.33 6.64 7.09
CA ARG A 112 -8.05 7.18 5.74
C ARG A 112 -7.77 8.68 5.74
N GLN A 113 -8.52 9.46 6.53
CA GLN A 113 -8.36 10.91 6.58
C GLN A 113 -6.96 11.28 7.10
N GLU A 114 -6.56 10.73 8.25
CA GLU A 114 -5.23 10.98 8.82
C GLU A 114 -4.10 10.49 7.91
N ALA A 115 -4.29 9.36 7.22
CA ALA A 115 -3.33 8.87 6.23
C ALA A 115 -3.15 9.87 5.07
N THR A 116 -4.26 10.40 4.55
CA THR A 116 -4.26 11.41 3.48
C THR A 116 -3.60 12.71 3.95
N GLU A 117 -3.87 13.14 5.18
CA GLU A 117 -3.23 14.31 5.79
C GLU A 117 -1.73 14.09 5.98
N TRP A 118 -1.30 12.90 6.40
CA TRP A 118 0.11 12.55 6.52
C TRP A 118 0.80 12.69 5.16
N VAL A 119 0.22 12.12 4.10
CA VAL A 119 0.78 12.20 2.74
C VAL A 119 0.90 13.64 2.27
N ARG A 120 -0.15 14.45 2.44
CA ARG A 120 -0.16 15.87 2.06
C ARG A 120 0.88 16.71 2.81
N LYS A 121 1.16 16.38 4.08
CA LYS A 121 2.12 17.12 4.93
C LYS A 121 3.57 16.69 4.69
N ASN A 122 3.80 15.45 4.29
CA ASN A 122 5.14 14.85 4.29
C ASN A 122 5.71 14.60 2.89
N LEU A 123 4.87 14.39 1.87
CA LEU A 123 5.34 14.14 0.51
C LEU A 123 5.23 15.40 -0.35
N THR A 124 6.16 15.53 -1.28
CA THR A 124 6.32 16.67 -2.17
C THR A 124 6.44 16.23 -3.62
N GLN A 125 6.65 17.18 -4.53
CA GLN A 125 6.83 16.90 -5.95
C GLN A 125 7.98 15.91 -6.17
N GLY A 126 7.73 14.85 -6.96
CA GLY A 126 8.73 13.82 -7.27
C GLY A 126 8.75 12.62 -6.30
N ASP A 127 7.99 12.69 -5.21
CA ASP A 127 7.75 11.56 -4.31
C ASP A 127 6.67 10.62 -4.85
N ALA A 128 6.59 9.42 -4.28
CA ALA A 128 5.58 8.43 -4.60
C ALA A 128 4.90 7.88 -3.34
N VAL A 129 3.60 7.59 -3.46
CA VAL A 129 2.82 6.87 -2.45
C VAL A 129 2.07 5.71 -3.09
N LEU A 130 2.10 4.56 -2.41
CA LEU A 130 1.19 3.44 -2.65
C LEU A 130 0.14 3.40 -1.55
N TYR A 131 -1.13 3.48 -1.92
CA TYR A 131 -2.24 3.13 -1.04
C TYR A 131 -2.63 1.67 -1.30
N GLU A 132 -2.40 0.82 -0.30
CA GLU A 132 -2.52 -0.63 -0.41
C GLU A 132 -3.58 -1.16 0.57
N ASN A 133 -4.50 -1.97 0.05
CA ASN A 133 -5.68 -2.48 0.74
C ASN A 133 -6.69 -1.38 1.11
N ASP A 134 -7.94 -1.76 1.33
CA ASP A 134 -9.00 -0.80 1.63
C ASP A 134 -8.73 -0.12 2.97
N LEU A 135 -8.55 1.21 2.94
CA LEU A 135 -8.30 1.97 4.15
C LEU A 135 -9.60 2.10 4.93
N PRO A 136 -9.63 1.74 6.22
CA PRO A 136 -10.84 1.86 7.01
C PRO A 136 -11.25 3.33 7.07
N ASP A 137 -12.46 3.61 6.59
CA ASP A 137 -13.01 4.97 6.65
C ASP A 137 -13.39 5.31 8.08
N HIS A 138 -14.02 4.41 8.80
CA HIS A 138 -14.20 4.47 10.25
C HIS A 138 -14.57 3.06 10.72
N TYR A 139 -13.67 2.39 11.45
CA TYR A 139 -14.12 1.33 12.35
C TYR A 139 -14.03 1.90 13.78
N PRO A 140 -15.19 2.18 14.42
CA PRO A 140 -15.24 2.67 15.79
C PRO A 140 -14.61 1.68 16.79
#